data_AF-A0A530BY06-F1
#
_entry.id   AF-A0A530BY06-F1
#
_cell.length_a   1.000
_cell.length_b   1.000
_cell.length_c   1.000
_cell.angle_alpha   90.00
_cell.angle_beta   90.00
_cell.angle_gamma   90.00
#
_symmetry.space_group_name_H-M   'P 1'
#
loop_
_entity.id
_entity.type
_entity.pdbx_description
1 polymer ?
#
loop_
_entity_poly.entity_id
_entity_poly.type
_entity_poly.pdbx_seq_one_letter_code
_entity_poly.pdbx_strand_id
1 'polypeptide(L)'
;VPIVRKGSRHFWGELLEAGVRIYEFQPTMYHPKLLIVDDVWASFGSTNLDERSLRLNDEASLNVYGSDFAQTQIDLFNEDLKRSRQISLAEWQARPLTEKVTDWLASKLHTQL
;
A
#
# COMPACT_ATOMS: atom_id res chain seq x y z
N VAL A 1 9.57 -5.42 -6.26
CA VAL A 1 9.38 -6.29 -7.45
C VAL A 1 8.66 -5.50 -8.55
N PRO A 2 9.29 -5.24 -9.71
CA PRO A 2 8.76 -4.31 -10.72
C PRO A 2 7.37 -4.65 -11.27
N ILE A 3 7.07 -5.93 -11.46
CA ILE A 3 5.78 -6.40 -12.02
C ILE A 3 4.64 -6.20 -11.00
N VAL A 4 4.87 -6.57 -9.73
CA VAL A 4 3.89 -6.41 -8.65
C VAL A 4 3.53 -4.93 -8.46
N ARG A 5 4.52 -4.03 -8.50
CA ARG A 5 4.30 -2.58 -8.45
C ARG A 5 3.44 -2.08 -9.63
N LYS A 6 3.70 -2.56 -10.84
CA LYS A 6 2.90 -2.17 -12.02
C LYS A 6 1.47 -2.68 -11.93
N GLY A 7 1.28 -3.92 -11.48
CA GLY A 7 -0.04 -4.49 -11.25
C GLY A 7 -0.86 -3.70 -10.23
N SER A 8 -0.25 -3.32 -9.10
CA SER A 8 -0.95 -2.52 -8.08
C SER A 8 -1.27 -1.10 -8.55
N ARG A 9 -0.38 -0.45 -9.32
CA ARG A 9 -0.60 0.89 -9.91
C ARG A 9 -1.84 0.98 -10.79
N HIS A 10 -2.32 -0.13 -11.35
CA HIS A 10 -3.56 -0.16 -12.11
C HIS A 10 -4.77 0.22 -11.25
N PHE A 11 -4.83 -0.24 -10.00
CA PHE A 11 -5.96 -0.04 -9.08
C PHE A 11 -5.93 1.31 -8.34
N TRP A 12 -4.83 2.06 -8.43
CA TRP A 12 -4.70 3.33 -7.72
C TRP A 12 -5.68 4.40 -8.20
N GLY A 13 -6.17 4.33 -9.44
CA GLY A 13 -7.09 5.33 -10.00
C GLY A 13 -8.37 5.47 -9.19
N GLU A 14 -9.08 4.36 -8.97
CA GLU A 14 -10.33 4.33 -8.20
C GLU A 14 -10.10 4.77 -6.75
N LEU A 15 -8.98 4.39 -6.14
CA LEU A 15 -8.61 4.81 -4.80
C LEU A 15 -8.36 6.33 -4.71
N LEU A 16 -7.59 6.87 -5.65
CA LEU A 16 -7.28 8.30 -5.71
C LEU A 16 -8.55 9.14 -5.96
N GLU A 17 -9.46 8.66 -6.82
CA GLU A 17 -10.77 9.29 -7.06
C GLU A 17 -11.67 9.25 -5.80
N ALA A 18 -11.58 8.19 -5.00
CA ALA A 18 -12.28 8.07 -3.72
C ALA A 18 -11.65 8.88 -2.57
N GLY A 19 -10.55 9.61 -2.82
CA GLY A 19 -9.89 10.46 -1.83
C GLY A 19 -8.79 9.76 -1.00
N VAL A 20 -8.44 8.52 -1.35
CA VAL A 20 -7.28 7.83 -0.73
C VAL A 20 -6.00 8.55 -1.12
N ARG A 21 -5.12 8.78 -0.15
CA ARG A 21 -3.80 9.36 -0.38
C ARG A 21 -2.76 8.27 -0.51
N ILE A 22 -2.06 8.24 -1.64
CA ILE A 22 -1.02 7.24 -1.93
C ILE A 22 0.34 7.91 -1.84
N TYR A 23 1.26 7.27 -1.12
CA TYR A 23 2.63 7.72 -0.95
C TYR A 23 3.60 6.59 -1.31
N GLU A 24 4.59 6.90 -2.15
CA GLU A 24 5.68 5.97 -2.48
C GLU A 24 6.92 6.32 -1.67
N PHE A 25 7.34 5.43 -0.78
CA PHE A 25 8.61 5.56 -0.06
C PHE A 25 9.79 5.50 -1.04
N GLN A 26 10.64 6.52 -1.03
CA GLN A 26 11.71 6.71 -2.02
C GLN A 26 13.06 6.03 -1.67
N PRO A 27 13.49 5.96 -0.40
CA PRO A 27 14.86 5.54 -0.08
C PRO A 27 15.22 4.09 -0.44
N THR A 28 14.29 3.15 -0.25
CA THR A 28 14.52 1.72 -0.50
C THR A 28 13.19 0.98 -0.64
N MET A 29 13.25 -0.35 -0.75
CA MET A 29 12.08 -1.22 -0.75
C MET A 29 11.32 -1.10 0.58
N TYR A 30 10.05 -0.73 0.51
CA TYR A 30 9.14 -0.63 1.66
C TYR A 30 8.36 -1.93 1.83
N HIS A 31 8.66 -2.67 2.90
CA HIS A 31 8.03 -3.93 3.25
C HIS A 31 7.19 -3.97 4.55
N PRO A 32 7.05 -2.89 5.36
CA PRO A 32 6.10 -2.88 6.46
C PRO A 32 4.69 -3.22 6.01
N LYS A 33 4.00 -4.00 6.82
CA LYS A 33 2.58 -4.36 6.67
C LYS A 33 1.93 -3.95 7.97
N LEU A 34 1.47 -2.70 7.97
CA LEU A 34 1.00 -2.00 9.13
C LEU A 34 -0.36 -1.42 8.81
N LEU A 35 -1.32 -1.68 9.69
CA LEU A 35 -2.64 -1.07 9.70
C LEU A 35 -2.79 -0.35 11.04
N ILE A 36 -3.18 0.93 11.00
CA ILE A 36 -3.52 1.70 12.18
C ILE A 36 -4.93 2.24 11.99
N VAL A 37 -5.79 2.08 12.99
CA VAL A 37 -7.19 2.51 12.98
C VAL A 37 -7.48 3.37 14.20
N ASP A 38 -8.05 4.55 13.94
CA ASP A 38 -8.56 5.51 14.93
C ASP A 38 -7.59 5.85 16.07
N ASP A 39 -6.28 5.80 15.81
CA ASP A 39 -5.21 6.03 16.78
C ASP A 39 -5.27 5.12 18.03
N VAL A 40 -5.95 3.98 17.95
CA VAL A 40 -6.16 3.05 19.09
C VAL A 40 -5.88 1.59 18.77
N TRP A 41 -5.86 1.21 17.49
CA TRP A 41 -5.58 -0.15 17.08
C TRP A 41 -4.45 -0.16 16.06
N ALA A 42 -3.38 -0.90 16.37
CA ALA A 42 -2.32 -1.20 15.42
C ALA A 42 -2.26 -2.71 15.15
N SER A 43 -2.20 -3.08 13.88
CA SER A 43 -1.99 -4.44 13.40
C SER A 43 -0.72 -4.50 12.56
N PHE A 44 0.17 -5.44 12.88
CA PHE A 44 1.42 -5.62 12.14
C PHE A 44 1.78 -7.10 12.05
N GLY A 45 2.37 -7.50 10.91
CA GLY A 45 2.69 -8.91 10.67
C GLY A 45 3.07 -9.23 9.23
N SER A 46 2.77 -10.46 8.80
CA SER A 46 3.05 -10.94 7.45
C SER A 46 1.94 -10.60 6.43
N THR A 47 0.73 -10.32 6.92
CA THR A 47 -0.48 -10.08 6.10
C THR A 47 -0.34 -8.86 5.19
N ASN A 48 -0.34 -9.05 3.87
CA ASN A 48 -0.48 -7.95 2.92
C ASN A 48 -1.95 -7.54 2.77
N LEU A 49 -2.19 -6.30 2.31
CA LEU A 49 -3.53 -5.81 1.98
C LEU A 49 -3.91 -6.20 0.55
N ASP A 50 -4.00 -7.51 0.30
CA ASP A 50 -4.46 -8.09 -0.96
C ASP A 50 -5.32 -9.34 -0.72
N GLU A 51 -6.09 -9.74 -1.74
CA GLU A 51 -7.01 -10.88 -1.62
C GLU A 51 -6.30 -12.20 -1.27
N ARG A 52 -5.04 -12.38 -1.67
CA ARG A 52 -4.31 -13.63 -1.46
C ARG A 52 -3.88 -13.76 0.00
N SER A 53 -3.27 -12.73 0.57
CA SER A 53 -2.95 -12.70 2.00
C SER A 53 -4.21 -12.82 2.86
N LEU A 54 -5.34 -12.23 2.44
CA LEU A 54 -6.58 -12.29 3.20
C LEU A 54 -7.37 -13.60 3.09
N ARG A 55 -7.12 -14.44 2.07
CA ARG A 55 -7.94 -15.64 1.81
C ARG A 55 -7.17 -16.96 1.73
N LEU A 56 -5.92 -16.92 1.28
CA LEU A 56 -5.20 -18.13 0.83
C LEU A 56 -3.92 -18.38 1.60
N ASN A 57 -3.16 -17.34 1.93
CA ASN A 57 -1.92 -17.51 2.66
C ASN A 57 -2.19 -17.80 4.14
N ASP A 58 -1.30 -18.57 4.75
CA ASP A 58 -1.23 -18.68 6.20
C ASP A 58 -0.46 -17.46 6.72
N GLU A 59 -1.20 -16.49 7.24
CA GLU A 59 -0.67 -15.21 7.69
C GLU A 59 -0.74 -15.07 9.20
N ALA A 60 0.25 -14.40 9.78
CA ALA A 60 0.28 -14.07 11.19
C ALA A 60 0.37 -12.54 11.37
N SER A 61 -0.62 -11.96 12.04
CA SER A 61 -0.63 -10.56 12.44
C SER A 61 -0.88 -10.43 13.95
N LEU A 62 -0.09 -9.59 14.60
CA LEU A 62 -0.33 -9.20 15.98
C LEU A 62 -1.19 -7.94 16.00
N ASN A 63 -2.28 -7.99 16.76
CA ASN A 63 -3.19 -6.87 16.96
C ASN A 63 -3.01 -6.33 18.37
N VAL A 64 -2.66 -5.06 18.47
CA VAL A 64 -2.49 -4.35 19.74
C VAL A 64 -3.54 -3.25 19.83
N TYR A 65 -4.33 -3.30 20.89
CA TYR A 65 -5.33 -2.28 21.23
C TYR A 65 -4.78 -1.42 22.36
N GLY A 66 -4.64 -0.11 22.11
CA GLY A 66 -4.12 0.87 23.05
C GLY A 66 -3.52 2.08 22.33
N SER A 67 -3.90 3.28 22.77
CA SER A 67 -3.46 4.55 22.18
C SER A 67 -1.95 4.73 22.20
N ASP A 68 -1.28 4.32 23.28
CA ASP A 68 0.15 4.57 23.46
C ASP A 68 0.99 3.80 22.43
N PHE A 69 0.61 2.54 22.18
CA PHE A 69 1.26 1.72 21.17
C PHE A 69 0.92 2.20 19.76
N ALA A 70 -0.36 2.51 19.50
CA ALA A 70 -0.78 3.05 18.21
C ALA A 70 -0.05 4.35 17.87
N GLN A 71 0.09 5.27 18.83
CA GLN A 71 0.82 6.53 18.64
C GLN A 71 2.29 6.29 18.32
N THR A 72 2.94 5.34 18.99
CA THR A 72 4.33 4.95 18.66
C THR A 72 4.46 4.50 17.20
N GLN A 73 3.50 3.73 16.68
CA GLN A 73 3.49 3.30 15.28
C GLN A 73 3.18 4.46 14.32
N ILE A 74 2.28 5.39 14.70
CA ILE A 74 1.96 6.60 13.93
C ILE A 74 3.20 7.48 13.79
N ASP A 75 3.97 7.67 14.86
CA ASP A 75 5.18 8.49 14.83
C ASP A 75 6.23 7.89 13.87
N LEU A 76 6.44 6.56 13.92
CA LEU A 76 7.31 5.86 12.97
C LEU A 76 6.81 6.00 11.52
N PHE A 77 5.52 5.79 11.30
CA PHE A 77 4.91 5.97 9.98
C PHE A 77 5.07 7.39 9.45
N ASN A 78 4.93 8.40 10.30
CA ASN A 78 5.11 9.81 9.92
C ASN A 78 6.55 10.13 9.52
N GLU A 79 7.56 9.53 10.16
CA GLU A 79 8.96 9.64 9.72
C GLU A 79 9.18 9.00 8.34
N ASP A 80 8.57 7.86 8.07
CA ASP A 80 8.59 7.24 6.74
C ASP A 80 7.86 8.09 5.70
N LEU A 81 6.74 8.70 6.09
CA LEU A 81 5.93 9.56 5.23
C LEU A 81 6.71 10.79 4.76
N LYS A 82 7.53 11.40 5.63
CA LYS A 82 8.43 12.52 5.26
C LYS A 82 9.42 12.16 4.15
N ARG A 83 9.75 10.87 4.01
CA ARG A 83 10.67 10.32 3.01
C ARG A 83 9.94 9.75 1.80
N SER A 84 8.62 9.96 1.72
CA SER A 84 7.75 9.44 0.69
C SER A 84 7.27 10.53 -0.25
N ARG A 85 7.06 10.17 -1.52
CA ARG A 85 6.47 11.04 -2.54
C ARG A 85 4.98 10.77 -2.62
N GLN A 86 4.16 11.80 -2.46
CA GLN A 86 2.72 11.67 -2.71
C GLN A 86 2.45 11.55 -4.21
N ILE A 87 1.59 10.60 -4.59
CA ILE A 87 1.10 10.44 -5.96
C ILE A 87 -0.26 11.11 -6.06
N SER A 88 -0.39 12.08 -6.95
CA SER A 88 -1.66 12.77 -7.21
C SER A 88 -2.47 12.05 -8.29
N LEU A 89 -3.79 12.25 -8.28
CA LEU A 89 -4.68 11.76 -9.34
C LEU A 89 -4.26 12.30 -10.72
N ALA A 90 -3.91 13.59 -10.80
CA ALA A 90 -3.46 14.21 -12.05
C ALA A 90 -2.18 13.56 -12.59
N GLU A 91 -1.18 13.32 -11.72
CA GLU A 91 0.05 12.62 -12.09
C GLU A 91 -0.24 11.19 -12.58
N TRP A 92 -1.12 10.48 -11.87
CA TRP A 92 -1.52 9.13 -12.26
C TRP A 92 -2.28 9.10 -13.60
N GLN A 93 -3.12 10.09 -13.89
CA GLN A 93 -3.84 10.17 -15.16
C GLN A 93 -2.93 10.58 -16.33
N ALA A 94 -1.92 11.42 -16.07
CA ALA A 94 -0.96 11.90 -17.07
C ALA A 94 0.06 10.85 -17.55
N ARG A 95 0.05 9.65 -16.96
CA ARG A 95 0.96 8.55 -17.35
C ARG A 95 0.82 8.18 -18.83
N PRO A 96 1.94 7.84 -19.52
CA PRO A 96 1.91 7.38 -20.90
C PRO A 96 0.98 6.18 -21.12
N LEU A 97 0.38 6.09 -22.31
CA LEU A 97 -0.47 4.95 -22.70
C LEU A 97 0.27 3.61 -22.59
N THR A 98 1.57 3.60 -22.87
CA THR A 98 2.42 2.41 -22.71
C THR A 98 2.46 1.93 -21.27
N GLU A 99 2.63 2.83 -20.29
CA GLU A 99 2.57 2.48 -18.87
C GLU A 99 1.19 1.94 -18.50
N LYS A 100 0.11 2.61 -18.91
CA LYS A 100 -1.27 2.18 -18.64
C LYS A 100 -1.54 0.77 -19.15
N VAL A 101 -1.11 0.45 -20.37
CA VAL A 101 -1.27 -0.90 -20.96
C VAL A 101 -0.42 -1.92 -20.21
N THR A 102 0.83 -1.61 -19.87
CA THR A 102 1.68 -2.56 -19.12
C THR A 102 1.17 -2.80 -17.70
N ASP A 103 0.64 -1.78 -17.03
CA ASP A 103 0.05 -1.90 -15.70
C ASP A 103 -1.23 -2.73 -15.74
N TRP A 104 -2.09 -2.50 -16.74
CA TRP A 104 -3.28 -3.32 -16.97
C TRP A 104 -2.92 -4.78 -17.24
N LEU A 105 -1.95 -5.06 -18.12
CA LEU A 105 -1.48 -6.43 -18.37
C LEU A 105 -0.93 -7.08 -17.09
N ALA A 106 -0.12 -6.34 -16.32
CA ALA A 106 0.40 -6.82 -15.04
C ALA A 106 -0.73 -7.09 -14.03
N SER A 107 -1.80 -6.30 -14.02
CA SER A 107 -2.97 -6.52 -13.15
C SER A 107 -3.71 -7.81 -13.48
N LYS A 108 -3.65 -8.32 -14.71
CA LYS A 108 -4.25 -9.62 -15.08
C LYS A 108 -3.47 -10.81 -14.53
N LEU A 109 -2.21 -10.61 -14.15
CA LEU A 109 -1.39 -11.61 -13.44
C LEU A 109 -1.62 -11.58 -11.92
N HIS A 110 -2.41 -10.65 -11.40
CA HIS A 110 -2.75 -10.53 -9.97
C HIS A 110 -3.40 -11.80 -9.41
N THR A 111 -4.07 -12.61 -10.24
CA THR A 111 -4.68 -13.87 -9.78
C THR A 111 -3.64 -14.96 -9.47
N GLN A 112 -2.34 -14.75 -9.73
CA GLN A 112 -1.28 -15.75 -9.54
C GLN A 112 -0.06 -15.27 -8.73
N LEU A 113 0.00 -14.00 -8.34
CA LEU A 113 1.07 -13.43 -7.51
C LEU A 113 0.49 -12.94 -6.19
#